data_AF-A0A378SUF7-F1
#
_entry.id   AF-A0A378SUF7-F1
#
_cell.length_a   1.000
_cell.length_b   1.000
_cell.length_c   1.000
_cell.angle_alpha   90.00
_cell.angle_beta   90.00
_cell.angle_gamma   90.00
#
_symmetry.space_group_name_H-M   'P 1'
#
loop_
_entity.id
_entity.type
_entity.pdbx_description
1 polymer ?
#
loop_
_entity_poly.entity_id
_entity_poly.type
_entity_poly.pdbx_seq_one_letter_code
_entity_poly.pdbx_strand_id
1 'polypeptide(L)'
;MPTGRVKWYDAEKGFGFLSQEEGEDVYVRSSALPAGVEGLKAGQRVEFGVAAGRRGPQALQVKLIDPPPSVSRNRREAAAAEHKHTPDELHGMVEDMITLLEGAVQPELRKGKYPDRKVARRVSEVVKAVARELDA
;
A
#
# COMPACT_ATOMS: atom_id res chain seq x y z
N MET A 1 14.58 -25.95 3.11
CA MET A 1 15.04 -25.32 4.37
C MET A 1 13.81 -24.81 5.10
N PRO A 2 13.74 -24.84 6.45
CA PRO A 2 12.58 -24.33 7.16
C PRO A 2 12.45 -22.80 7.00
N THR A 3 11.20 -22.33 6.96
CA THR A 3 10.88 -20.90 6.93
C THR A 3 10.23 -20.48 8.25
N GLY A 4 10.37 -19.21 8.60
CA GLY A 4 9.72 -18.65 9.76
C GLY A 4 9.60 -17.13 9.69
N ARG A 5 9.19 -16.53 10.80
CA ARG A 5 9.06 -15.08 10.96
C ARG A 5 9.93 -14.60 12.11
N VAL A 6 10.45 -13.40 11.98
CA VAL A 6 11.21 -12.77 13.06
C VAL A 6 10.24 -12.40 14.18
N LYS A 7 10.39 -13.02 15.35
CA LYS A 7 9.57 -12.69 16.52
C LYS A 7 10.01 -11.34 17.08
N TRP A 8 11.32 -11.19 17.26
CA TRP A 8 11.98 -9.94 17.62
C TRP A 8 13.48 -10.06 17.36
N TYR A 9 14.13 -8.92 17.17
CA TYR A 9 15.58 -8.85 16.98
C TYR A 9 16.10 -7.52 17.52
N ASP A 10 17.20 -7.57 18.26
CA ASP A 10 17.90 -6.41 18.79
C ASP A 10 19.17 -6.21 17.95
N ALA A 11 19.17 -5.16 17.11
CA ALA A 11 20.28 -4.85 16.22
C ALA A 11 21.50 -4.31 16.95
N GLU A 12 21.31 -3.63 18.08
CA GLU A 12 22.41 -3.11 18.89
C GLU A 12 23.15 -4.26 19.59
N LYS A 13 22.42 -5.26 20.07
CA LYS A 13 23.02 -6.45 20.72
C LYS A 13 23.36 -7.58 19.74
N GLY A 14 22.87 -7.52 18.50
CA GLY A 14 23.17 -8.48 17.44
C GLY A 14 22.56 -9.86 17.63
N PHE A 15 21.41 -9.97 18.30
CA PHE A 15 20.70 -11.24 18.47
C PHE A 15 19.18 -11.09 18.54
N GLY A 16 18.46 -12.19 18.30
CA GLY A 16 17.01 -12.23 18.38
C GLY A 16 16.46 -13.64 18.34
N PHE A 17 15.16 -13.75 18.09
CA PHE A 17 14.46 -15.02 17.96
C PHE A 17 13.53 -15.03 16.74
N LEU A 18 13.49 -16.18 16.10
CA LEU A 18 12.63 -16.49 14.96
C LEU A 18 11.55 -17.47 15.43
N SER A 19 10.31 -17.21 15.08
CA SER A 19 9.18 -18.12 15.25
C SER A 19 9.04 -18.97 14.00
N GLN A 20 8.93 -20.28 14.17
CA GLN A 20 8.58 -21.23 13.11
C GLN A 20 7.07 -21.45 13.08
N GLU A 21 6.52 -21.86 11.93
CA GLU A 21 5.08 -22.18 11.83
C GLU A 21 4.70 -23.38 12.70
N GLU A 22 5.60 -24.35 12.86
CA GLU A 22 5.48 -25.48 13.78
C GLU A 22 6.82 -25.69 14.48
N GLY A 23 6.89 -25.47 15.79
CA GLY A 23 8.09 -25.76 16.59
C GLY A 23 8.41 -24.74 17.67
N GLU A 24 9.60 -24.88 18.24
CA GLU A 24 10.16 -23.98 19.24
C GLU A 24 10.76 -22.72 18.61
N ASP A 25 10.88 -21.65 19.40
CA ASP A 25 11.56 -20.42 18.96
C ASP A 25 13.04 -20.69 18.68
N VAL A 26 13.50 -20.25 17.52
CA VAL A 26 14.87 -20.46 17.06
C VAL A 26 15.71 -19.23 17.31
N TYR A 27 16.80 -19.39 18.05
CA TYR A 27 17.73 -18.32 18.37
C TYR A 27 18.52 -17.89 17.13
N VAL A 28 18.60 -16.59 16.85
CA VAL A 28 19.36 -16.02 15.74
C VAL A 28 20.41 -15.03 16.24
N ARG A 29 21.61 -15.08 15.66
CA ARG A 29 22.72 -14.14 15.89
C ARG A 29 23.04 -13.39 14.59
N SER A 30 23.55 -12.17 14.71
CA SER A 30 24.05 -11.36 13.59
C SER A 30 24.99 -12.12 12.64
N SER A 31 25.82 -13.03 13.16
CA SER A 31 26.74 -13.85 12.35
C SER A 31 26.05 -14.82 11.38
N ALA A 32 24.77 -15.13 11.62
CA ALA A 32 23.98 -15.99 10.73
C ALA A 32 23.22 -15.19 9.66
N LEU A 33 23.25 -13.85 9.73
CA LEU A 33 22.63 -12.97 8.74
C LEU A 33 23.45 -12.92 7.45
N PRO A 34 22.81 -12.65 6.30
CA PRO A 34 23.51 -12.51 5.05
C PRO A 34 24.36 -11.23 5.04
N ALA A 35 25.41 -11.21 4.21
CA ALA A 35 26.31 -10.08 4.11
C ALA A 35 25.56 -8.80 3.69
N GLY A 36 25.77 -7.71 4.43
CA GLY A 36 25.10 -6.42 4.21
C GLY A 36 23.78 -6.23 4.97
N VAL A 37 23.35 -7.20 5.78
CA VAL A 37 22.17 -7.06 6.66
C VAL A 37 22.62 -6.86 8.11
N GLU A 38 22.42 -5.64 8.62
CA GLU A 38 22.81 -5.27 9.98
C GLU A 38 21.77 -5.71 11.03
N GLY A 39 20.53 -6.01 10.61
CA GLY A 39 19.52 -6.53 11.50
C GLY A 39 18.22 -6.97 10.83
N LEU A 40 17.37 -7.63 11.63
CA LEU A 40 16.07 -8.15 11.21
C LEU A 40 14.93 -7.32 11.78
N LYS A 41 13.81 -7.22 11.06
CA LYS A 41 12.60 -6.53 11.55
C LYS A 41 11.58 -7.55 12.06
N ALA A 42 10.90 -7.24 13.17
CA ALA A 42 9.82 -8.09 13.67
C ALA A 42 8.73 -8.30 12.59
N GLY A 43 8.24 -9.53 12.47
CA GLY A 43 7.29 -9.95 11.44
C GLY A 43 7.88 -10.27 10.06
N GLN A 44 9.16 -9.97 9.82
CA GLN A 44 9.81 -10.25 8.54
C GLN A 44 9.92 -11.77 8.30
N ARG A 45 9.64 -12.20 7.06
CA ARG A 45 9.70 -13.61 6.67
C ARG A 45 11.13 -13.99 6.25
N VAL A 46 11.62 -15.09 6.79
CA VAL A 46 13.00 -15.53 6.59
C VAL A 46 13.06 -17.05 6.36
N GLU A 47 13.99 -17.46 5.51
CA GLU A 47 14.48 -18.84 5.42
C GLU A 47 15.66 -19.00 6.35
N PHE A 48 15.78 -20.14 7.02
CA PHE A 48 16.96 -20.45 7.80
C PHE A 48 17.12 -21.95 7.95
N GLY A 49 18.36 -22.42 8.14
CA GLY A 49 18.63 -23.74 8.68
C GLY A 49 18.48 -23.75 10.20
N VAL A 50 18.01 -24.85 10.78
CA VAL A 50 18.02 -25.04 12.24
C VAL A 50 19.08 -26.07 12.60
N ALA A 51 19.89 -25.75 13.60
CA ALA A 51 20.84 -26.68 14.21
C ALA A 51 20.70 -26.67 15.74
N ALA A 52 20.99 -27.81 16.38
CA ALA A 52 21.01 -27.90 17.84
C ALA A 52 22.22 -27.12 18.39
N GLY A 53 21.97 -26.02 19.09
CA GLY A 53 22.98 -25.20 19.74
C GLY A 53 23.06 -25.43 21.24
N ARG A 54 24.08 -24.84 21.87
CA ARG A 54 24.28 -24.90 23.35
C ARG A 54 23.13 -24.29 24.16
N ARG A 55 22.26 -23.50 23.53
CA ARG A 55 21.13 -22.78 24.15
C ARG A 55 19.78 -23.19 23.54
N GLY A 56 19.71 -24.36 22.89
CA GLY A 56 18.54 -24.80 22.15
C GLY A 56 18.69 -24.57 20.63
N PRO A 57 17.58 -24.66 19.87
CA PRO A 57 17.59 -24.50 18.41
C PRO A 57 18.19 -23.16 17.98
N GLN A 58 19.18 -23.20 17.08
CA GLN A 58 19.87 -22.02 16.56
C GLN A 58 19.74 -21.95 15.04
N ALA A 59 19.47 -20.74 14.53
CA ALA A 59 19.39 -20.44 13.12
C ALA A 59 20.79 -20.37 12.49
N LEU A 60 20.96 -21.04 11.36
CA LEU A 60 22.14 -21.00 10.50
C LEU A 60 21.72 -20.54 9.10
N GLN A 61 22.58 -19.76 8.44
CA GLN A 61 22.37 -19.31 7.05
C GLN A 61 20.98 -18.68 6.84
N VAL A 62 20.70 -17.58 7.56
CA VAL A 62 19.45 -16.84 7.40
C VAL A 62 19.43 -16.18 6.02
N LYS A 63 18.35 -16.38 5.27
CA LYS A 63 18.06 -15.68 4.02
C LYS A 63 16.76 -14.92 4.17
N LEU A 64 16.78 -13.65 3.76
CA LEU A 64 15.57 -12.85 3.70
C LEU A 64 14.73 -13.33 2.51
N ILE A 65 13.50 -13.78 2.78
CA ILE A 65 12.51 -14.08 1.74
C ILE A 65 11.45 -12.98 1.84
N ASP A 66 11.75 -11.76 1.38
CA ASP A 66 10.74 -10.71 1.24
C ASP A 66 9.88 -10.93 -0.03
N PRO A 67 8.62 -10.40 -0.15
CA PRO A 67 7.90 -9.53 0.80
C PRO A 67 6.41 -9.88 1.04
N PRO A 68 5.71 -9.12 1.91
CA PRO A 68 4.50 -8.46 1.45
C PRO A 68 4.74 -6.95 1.37
N PRO A 69 4.30 -6.29 0.29
CA PRO A 69 4.29 -4.84 0.27
C PRO A 69 3.51 -4.36 1.48
N SER A 70 3.97 -3.29 2.09
CA SER A 70 3.23 -2.59 3.14
C SER A 70 1.74 -2.56 2.78
N VAL A 71 0.88 -3.11 3.63
CA VAL A 71 -0.59 -3.11 3.46
C VAL A 71 -1.13 -1.70 3.20
N SER A 72 -0.39 -0.66 3.58
CA SER A 72 -0.68 0.75 3.28
C SER A 72 -0.46 1.11 1.80
N ARG A 73 0.58 0.56 1.15
CA ARG A 73 0.90 0.84 -0.25
C ARG A 73 0.12 -0.09 -1.18
N ASN A 74 -0.03 -1.38 -0.83
CA ASN A 74 -0.88 -2.30 -1.59
C ASN A 74 -2.36 -1.95 -1.55
N ARG A 75 -2.89 -1.42 -0.44
CA ARG A 75 -4.28 -0.95 -0.42
C ARG A 75 -4.48 0.32 -1.24
N ARG A 76 -3.49 1.22 -1.25
CA ARG A 76 -3.52 2.43 -2.10
C ARG A 76 -3.30 2.11 -3.57
N GLU A 77 -2.41 1.19 -3.91
CA GLU A 77 -2.13 0.74 -5.27
C GLU A 77 -3.25 -0.17 -5.80
N ALA A 78 -3.86 -1.02 -4.97
CA ALA A 78 -5.03 -1.80 -5.37
C ALA A 78 -6.30 -0.94 -5.52
N ALA A 79 -6.50 0.05 -4.64
CA ALA A 79 -7.57 1.04 -4.82
C ALA A 79 -7.30 1.96 -6.03
N ALA A 80 -6.04 2.38 -6.24
CA ALA A 80 -5.64 3.13 -7.43
C ALA A 80 -5.63 2.29 -8.72
N ALA A 81 -5.63 0.96 -8.62
CA ALA A 81 -5.78 0.06 -9.76
C ALA A 81 -7.24 -0.15 -10.18
N GLU A 82 -8.22 0.25 -9.36
CA GLU A 82 -9.65 0.25 -9.70
C GLU A 82 -10.10 1.58 -10.32
N HIS A 83 -9.56 2.71 -9.87
CA HIS A 83 -9.83 4.00 -10.50
C HIS A 83 -9.05 4.16 -11.81
N LYS A 84 -9.75 4.45 -12.91
CA LYS A 84 -9.13 4.73 -14.22
C LYS A 84 -8.27 5.99 -14.22
N HIS A 85 -8.50 6.87 -13.25
CA HIS A 85 -7.86 8.17 -13.11
C HIS A 85 -7.20 8.28 -11.74
N THR A 86 -6.04 8.93 -11.70
CA THR A 86 -5.37 9.29 -10.46
C THR A 86 -6.15 10.35 -9.69
N PRO A 87 -5.93 10.50 -8.36
CA PRO A 87 -6.59 11.54 -7.58
C PRO A 87 -6.37 12.96 -8.13
N ASP A 88 -5.17 13.27 -8.64
CA ASP A 88 -4.86 14.58 -9.22
C ASP A 88 -5.64 14.82 -10.53
N GLU A 89 -5.78 13.78 -11.36
CA GLU A 89 -6.60 13.85 -12.59
C GLU A 89 -8.08 14.04 -12.26
N LEU A 90 -8.61 13.30 -11.27
CA LEU A 90 -10.00 13.44 -10.84
C LEU A 90 -10.27 14.82 -10.23
N HIS A 91 -9.32 15.34 -9.46
CA HIS A 91 -9.36 16.71 -8.94
C HIS A 91 -9.45 17.73 -10.07
N GLY A 92 -8.61 17.62 -11.10
CA GLY A 92 -8.66 18.49 -12.28
C GLY A 92 -10.00 18.43 -13.01
N MET A 93 -10.57 17.23 -13.19
CA MET A 93 -11.91 17.09 -13.79
C MET A 93 -13.00 17.80 -12.99
N VAL A 94 -12.93 17.73 -11.66
CA VAL A 94 -13.87 18.41 -10.77
C VAL A 94 -13.70 19.93 -10.86
N GLU A 95 -12.47 20.45 -10.89
CA GLU A 95 -12.21 21.88 -11.07
C GLU A 95 -12.75 22.41 -12.41
N ASP A 96 -12.53 21.67 -13.50
CA ASP A 96 -13.05 22.01 -14.82
C ASP A 96 -14.58 22.00 -14.84
N MET A 97 -15.21 21.03 -14.16
CA MET A 97 -16.67 20.97 -14.03
C MET A 97 -17.22 22.16 -13.25
N ILE A 98 -16.58 22.55 -12.14
CA ILE A 98 -16.97 23.73 -11.36
C ILE A 98 -16.89 24.98 -12.23
N THR A 99 -15.75 25.19 -12.90
CA THR A 99 -15.53 26.32 -13.80
C THR A 99 -16.60 26.37 -14.91
N LEU A 100 -16.93 25.22 -15.51
CA LEU A 100 -17.97 25.11 -16.52
C LEU A 100 -19.35 25.50 -15.97
N LEU A 101 -19.71 25.03 -14.77
CA LEU A 101 -20.99 25.35 -14.13
C LEU A 101 -21.09 26.85 -13.78
N GLU A 102 -20.01 27.43 -13.28
CA GLU A 102 -19.90 28.86 -12.97
C GLU A 102 -20.03 29.74 -14.21
N GLY A 103 -19.43 29.34 -15.32
CA GLY A 103 -19.48 30.09 -16.57
C GLY A 103 -20.78 29.91 -17.36
N ALA A 104 -21.29 28.69 -17.46
CA ALA A 104 -22.38 28.36 -18.38
C ALA A 104 -23.76 28.22 -17.73
N VAL A 105 -23.84 27.94 -16.43
CA VAL A 105 -25.12 27.62 -15.74
C VAL A 105 -25.49 28.68 -14.73
N GLN A 106 -24.60 29.00 -13.79
CA GLN A 106 -24.90 29.94 -12.72
C GLN A 106 -25.37 31.33 -13.20
N PRO A 107 -24.82 31.95 -14.25
CA PRO A 107 -25.23 33.29 -14.65
C PRO A 107 -26.69 33.35 -15.13
N GLU A 108 -27.14 32.32 -15.84
CA GLU A 108 -28.53 32.23 -16.30
C GLU A 108 -29.48 31.97 -15.13
N LEU A 109 -29.11 31.05 -14.22
CA LEU A 109 -29.91 30.78 -13.02
C LEU A 109 -30.03 32.01 -12.12
N ARG A 110 -28.95 32.79 -11.96
CA ARG A 110 -28.97 34.08 -11.22
C ARG A 110 -29.91 35.09 -11.85
N LYS A 111 -30.13 35.03 -13.17
CA LYS A 111 -31.13 35.84 -13.90
C LYS A 111 -32.54 35.23 -13.86
N GLY A 112 -32.75 34.14 -13.13
CA GLY A 112 -34.03 33.42 -13.05
C GLY A 112 -34.36 32.61 -14.30
N LYS A 113 -33.37 32.30 -15.14
CA LYS A 113 -33.54 31.57 -16.41
C LYS A 113 -32.75 30.27 -16.40
N TYR A 114 -33.23 29.27 -17.12
CA TYR A 114 -32.45 28.07 -17.38
C TYR A 114 -31.55 28.28 -18.61
N PRO A 115 -30.36 27.66 -18.66
CA PRO A 115 -29.55 27.62 -19.88
C PRO A 115 -30.34 27.00 -21.04
N ASP A 116 -29.97 27.35 -22.27
CA ASP A 116 -30.62 26.74 -23.43
C ASP A 116 -30.40 25.22 -23.47
N ARG A 117 -31.29 24.52 -24.17
CA ARG A 117 -31.33 23.05 -24.17
C ARG A 117 -30.01 22.41 -24.64
N LYS A 118 -29.28 23.06 -25.55
CA LYS A 118 -28.02 22.52 -26.08
C LYS A 118 -26.91 22.66 -25.05
N VAL A 119 -26.79 23.82 -24.41
CA VAL A 119 -25.84 24.06 -23.32
C VAL A 119 -26.16 23.17 -22.12
N ALA A 120 -27.41 23.16 -21.67
CA ALA A 120 -27.85 22.33 -20.55
C ALA A 120 -27.54 20.84 -20.77
N ARG A 121 -27.78 20.32 -21.98
CA ARG A 121 -27.46 18.93 -22.32
C ARG A 121 -25.95 18.67 -22.23
N ARG A 122 -25.13 19.55 -22.82
CA ARG A 122 -23.67 19.38 -22.80
C ARG A 122 -23.11 19.40 -21.37
N VAL A 123 -23.55 20.35 -20.55
CA VAL A 123 -23.14 20.43 -19.14
C VAL A 123 -23.58 19.19 -18.38
N SER A 124 -24.81 18.69 -18.61
CA SER A 124 -25.30 17.48 -17.93
C SER A 124 -24.50 16.23 -18.28
N GLU A 125 -23.96 16.12 -19.49
CA GLU A 125 -23.09 15.00 -19.87
C GLU A 125 -21.75 15.05 -19.13
N VAL A 126 -21.16 16.24 -18.98
CA VAL A 126 -19.92 16.42 -18.20
C VAL A 126 -20.13 16.05 -16.74
N VAL A 127 -21.20 16.56 -16.11
CA VAL A 127 -21.51 16.24 -14.70
C VAL A 127 -21.71 14.74 -14.50
N LYS A 128 -22.43 14.07 -15.41
CA LYS A 128 -22.62 12.62 -15.34
C LYS A 128 -21.33 11.84 -15.55
N ALA A 129 -20.43 12.32 -16.40
CA ALA A 129 -19.14 11.68 -16.62
C ALA A 129 -18.30 11.76 -15.33
N VAL A 130 -18.16 12.95 -14.74
CA VAL A 130 -17.42 13.14 -13.48
C VAL A 130 -18.04 12.34 -12.33
N ALA A 131 -19.37 12.27 -12.24
CA ALA A 131 -20.04 11.45 -11.23
C ALA A 131 -19.68 9.96 -11.35
N ARG A 132 -19.64 9.41 -12.57
CA ARG A 132 -19.22 8.02 -12.79
C ARG A 132 -17.78 7.76 -12.38
N GLU A 133 -16.88 8.73 -12.57
CA GLU A 133 -15.48 8.61 -12.16
C GLU A 133 -15.31 8.70 -10.63
N LEU A 134 -16.22 9.38 -9.93
CA LEU A 134 -16.26 9.42 -8.46
C LEU A 134 -16.87 8.14 -7.84
N ASP A 135 -17.80 7.51 -8.55
CA ASP A 135 -18.48 6.27 -8.13
C ASP A 135 -17.67 5.00 -8.40
N ALA A 136 -16.72 5.06 -9.34
CA ALA A 136 -15.78 3.99 -9.67
C ALA A 136 -14.77 3.80 -8.54
#